data_AF-A0A4Q3CAG5-F1
#
_entry.id   AF-A0A4Q3CAG5-F1
#
_cell.length_a   1.000
_cell.length_b   1.000
_cell.length_c   1.000
_cell.angle_alpha   90.00
_cell.angle_beta   90.00
_cell.angle_gamma   90.00
#
_symmetry.space_group_name_H-M   'P 1'
#
loop_
_entity.id
_entity.type
_entity.pdbx_description
1 polymer ?
#
loop_
_entity_poly.entity_id
_entity_poly.type
_entity_poly.pdbx_seq_one_letter_code
_entity_poly.pdbx_strand_id
1 'polypeptide(L)'
;MKYYLAALLVTTSLCFSQQLTEVQAVALAKLPMKCLQQEYPNKLSQMLADSTELAGPKTLHPAFYGCFDWHSSVHGHWSLVYLLNRFPNLAGREEIINKLKINLSKENIAQEIAYLNKKPL
;
A
#
# COMPACT_ATOMS: atom_id res chain seq x y z
N MET A 1 -54.32 9.14 -15.77
CA MET A 1 -53.01 8.79 -16.40
C MET A 1 -51.88 9.73 -15.95
N LYS A 2 -51.61 9.91 -14.64
CA LYS A 2 -50.51 10.80 -14.20
C LYS A 2 -49.68 10.31 -13.01
N TYR A 3 -49.99 9.16 -12.41
CA TYR A 3 -49.30 8.69 -11.19
C TYR A 3 -48.50 7.39 -11.36
N TYR A 4 -48.58 6.72 -12.53
CA TYR A 4 -47.85 5.48 -12.75
C TYR A 4 -46.39 5.68 -13.20
N LEU A 5 -46.00 6.88 -13.63
CA LEU A 5 -44.61 7.15 -14.03
C LEU A 5 -43.66 7.39 -12.84
N ALA A 6 -44.17 7.71 -11.65
CA ALA A 6 -43.34 7.98 -10.47
C ALA A 6 -42.91 6.71 -9.72
N ALA A 7 -43.55 5.56 -9.98
CA ALA A 7 -43.27 4.31 -9.29
C ALA A 7 -42.08 3.52 -9.88
N LEU A 8 -41.55 3.92 -11.04
CA LEU A 8 -40.48 3.18 -11.72
C LEU A 8 -39.06 3.65 -11.37
N LEU A 9 -38.92 4.68 -10.51
CA LEU A 9 -37.63 5.29 -10.15
C LEU A 9 -37.19 4.99 -8.71
N VAL A 10 -37.83 4.03 -8.04
CA VAL A 10 -37.50 3.59 -6.67
C VAL A 10 -37.23 2.08 -6.63
N THR A 11 -36.78 1.49 -7.72
CA THR A 11 -36.21 0.13 -7.70
C THR A 11 -34.75 0.22 -7.28
N THR A 12 -34.55 0.37 -5.96
CA THR A 12 -33.43 -0.23 -5.22
C THR A 12 -32.09 -0.30 -5.95
N SER A 13 -31.32 0.78 -5.92
CA SER A 13 -29.85 0.68 -5.97
C SER A 13 -29.35 0.07 -4.67
N LEU A 14 -29.58 -1.23 -4.47
CA LEU A 14 -28.75 -2.01 -3.55
C LEU A 14 -27.42 -2.23 -4.26
N CYS A 15 -26.57 -1.20 -4.27
CA CYS A 15 -25.16 -1.35 -4.63
C CYS A 15 -24.52 -2.24 -3.56
N PHE A 16 -24.55 -3.55 -3.77
CA PHE A 16 -23.73 -4.46 -2.98
C PHE A 16 -22.28 -4.18 -3.37
N SER A 17 -21.56 -3.44 -2.52
CA SER A 17 -20.11 -3.32 -2.68
C SER A 17 -19.53 -4.73 -2.74
N GLN A 18 -18.65 -4.98 -3.70
CA GLN A 18 -18.07 -6.30 -3.88
C GLN A 18 -17.35 -6.71 -2.58
N GLN A 19 -17.85 -7.76 -1.93
CA GLN A 19 -17.22 -8.28 -0.73
C GLN A 19 -16.03 -9.14 -1.12
N LEU A 20 -14.90 -8.87 -0.48
CA LEU A 20 -13.67 -9.61 -0.73
C LEU A 20 -13.74 -10.99 -0.07
N THR A 21 -13.54 -12.05 -0.85
CA THR A 21 -13.47 -13.42 -0.33
C THR A 21 -12.07 -13.76 0.18
N GLU A 22 -11.92 -14.83 0.97
CA GLU A 22 -10.60 -15.29 1.44
C GLU A 22 -9.66 -15.64 0.29
N VAL A 23 -10.16 -16.30 -0.76
CA VAL A 23 -9.38 -16.67 -1.94
C VAL A 23 -8.87 -15.41 -2.66
N GLN A 24 -9.73 -14.39 -2.79
CA GLN A 24 -9.33 -13.12 -3.38
C GLN A 24 -8.35 -12.36 -2.48
N ALA A 25 -8.51 -12.40 -1.16
CA ALA A 25 -7.59 -11.80 -0.20
C ALA A 25 -6.18 -12.41 -0.31
N VAL A 26 -6.08 -13.73 -0.42
CA VAL A 26 -4.80 -14.42 -0.64
C VAL A 26 -4.18 -14.02 -1.98
N ALA A 27 -4.99 -13.94 -3.04
CA ALA A 27 -4.51 -13.51 -4.35
C ALA A 27 -3.99 -12.06 -4.34
N LEU A 28 -4.70 -11.15 -3.67
CA LEU A 28 -4.30 -9.75 -3.51
C LEU A 28 -3.03 -9.62 -2.67
N ALA A 29 -2.89 -10.37 -1.58
CA ALA A 29 -1.70 -10.32 -0.72
C ALA A 29 -0.40 -10.71 -1.46
N LYS A 30 -0.49 -11.60 -2.46
CA LYS A 30 0.67 -12.00 -3.28
C LYS A 30 1.26 -10.87 -4.10
N LEU A 31 0.46 -9.88 -4.49
CA LEU A 31 0.90 -8.77 -5.34
C LEU A 31 1.97 -7.91 -4.66
N PRO A 32 1.74 -7.28 -3.50
CA PRO A 32 2.77 -6.52 -2.80
C PRO A 32 3.87 -7.41 -2.24
N MET A 33 3.57 -8.66 -1.84
CA MET A 33 4.59 -9.59 -1.34
C MET A 33 5.68 -9.91 -2.36
N LYS A 34 5.37 -9.84 -3.66
CA LYS A 34 6.36 -10.02 -4.73
C LYS A 34 7.42 -8.92 -4.74
N CYS A 35 7.06 -7.69 -4.39
CA CYS A 35 7.96 -6.54 -4.46
C CYS A 35 8.38 -5.98 -3.10
N LEU A 36 7.72 -6.31 -1.99
CA LEU A 36 7.87 -5.64 -0.69
C LEU A 36 9.31 -5.35 -0.22
N GLN A 37 10.28 -6.19 -0.61
CA GLN A 37 11.69 -6.08 -0.25
C GLN A 37 12.65 -6.07 -1.46
N GLN A 38 12.16 -5.80 -2.66
CA GLN A 38 12.93 -5.78 -3.91
C GLN A 38 13.38 -4.36 -4.25
N GLU A 39 14.67 -4.04 -4.21
CA GLU A 39 15.10 -2.65 -4.39
C GLU A 39 15.00 -2.11 -5.83
N TYR A 40 15.16 -2.95 -6.84
CA TYR A 40 15.17 -2.52 -8.24
C TYR A 40 14.31 -3.41 -9.14
N PRO A 41 13.72 -2.88 -10.22
CA PRO A 41 13.73 -1.47 -10.63
C PRO A 41 12.85 -0.59 -9.72
N ASN A 42 13.26 0.68 -9.52
CA ASN A 42 12.53 1.65 -8.69
C ASN A 42 12.63 3.07 -9.30
N LYS A 43 11.51 3.82 -9.25
CA LYS A 43 11.36 5.20 -9.72
C LYS A 43 11.17 6.14 -8.53
N LEU A 44 12.26 6.78 -8.11
CA LEU A 44 12.28 7.63 -6.90
C LEU A 44 11.44 8.91 -6.99
N SER A 45 11.38 9.55 -8.15
CA SER A 45 10.67 10.83 -8.35
C SER A 45 10.98 11.90 -7.27
N GLN A 46 12.24 11.96 -6.82
CA GLN A 46 12.68 12.82 -5.73
C GLN A 46 13.04 14.24 -6.21
N MET A 47 12.84 15.22 -5.32
CA MET A 47 13.49 16.52 -5.40
C MET A 47 14.87 16.42 -4.77
N LEU A 48 15.87 17.08 -5.38
CA LEU A 48 17.22 17.20 -4.84
C LEU A 48 17.48 18.66 -4.51
N ALA A 49 17.88 18.95 -3.28
CA ALA A 49 18.38 20.27 -2.88
C ALA A 49 19.77 20.53 -3.49
N ASP A 50 20.61 19.50 -3.52
CA ASP A 50 21.93 19.52 -4.13
C ASP A 50 22.37 18.10 -4.56
N SER A 51 23.59 17.97 -5.09
CA SER A 51 24.12 16.70 -5.61
C SER A 51 24.42 15.66 -4.53
N THR A 52 24.52 16.05 -3.26
CA THR A 52 24.81 15.12 -2.14
C THR A 52 23.62 14.27 -1.74
N GLU A 53 22.41 14.62 -2.21
CA GLU A 53 21.17 13.90 -1.89
C GLU A 53 20.90 12.70 -2.80
N LEU A 54 21.78 12.44 -3.78
CA LEU A 54 21.69 11.26 -4.63
C LEU A 54 22.02 9.98 -3.84
N ALA A 55 21.02 9.15 -3.60
CA ALA A 55 21.19 7.83 -3.00
C ALA A 55 20.21 6.80 -3.58
N GLY A 56 20.40 5.52 -3.21
CA GLY A 56 19.54 4.41 -3.65
C GLY A 56 18.19 4.37 -2.91
N PRO A 57 17.18 3.66 -3.45
CA PRO A 57 15.84 3.60 -2.87
C PRO A 57 15.80 3.10 -1.45
N LYS A 58 16.58 2.06 -1.11
CA LYS A 58 16.58 1.53 0.25
C LYS A 58 17.23 2.49 1.25
N THR A 59 18.16 3.33 0.81
CA THR A 59 18.78 4.36 1.65
C THR A 59 17.82 5.52 1.91
N LEU A 60 17.10 5.97 0.87
CA LEU A 60 16.20 7.11 0.95
C LEU A 60 14.87 6.77 1.65
N HIS A 61 14.37 5.57 1.38
CA HIS A 61 13.05 5.11 1.79
C HIS A 61 13.09 3.69 2.37
N PRO A 62 13.79 3.46 3.49
CA PRO A 62 14.05 2.12 4.00
C PRO A 62 12.77 1.36 4.41
N ALA A 63 11.66 2.06 4.69
CA ALA A 63 10.38 1.40 4.95
C ALA A 63 9.64 1.05 3.66
N PHE A 64 9.80 1.86 2.60
CA PHE A 64 8.95 1.82 1.40
C PHE A 64 9.73 1.71 0.08
N TYR A 65 10.83 0.94 0.06
CA TYR A 65 11.71 0.82 -1.12
C TYR A 65 11.29 -0.24 -2.16
N GLY A 66 10.51 -1.25 -1.79
CA GLY A 66 10.45 -2.52 -2.53
C GLY A 66 9.68 -2.55 -3.86
N CYS A 67 8.65 -1.74 -4.01
CA CYS A 67 7.83 -1.73 -5.22
C CYS A 67 8.31 -0.67 -6.20
N PHE A 68 7.65 -0.59 -7.37
CA PHE A 68 8.11 0.22 -8.51
C PHE A 68 8.42 1.68 -8.13
N ASP A 69 7.70 2.26 -7.19
CA ASP A 69 8.01 3.54 -6.58
C ASP A 69 7.59 3.53 -5.09
N TRP A 70 7.96 4.60 -4.38
CA TRP A 70 7.62 4.79 -2.98
C TRP A 70 6.10 4.67 -2.73
N HIS A 71 5.29 5.28 -3.59
CA HIS A 71 3.83 5.31 -3.44
C HIS A 71 3.21 3.90 -3.56
N SER A 72 3.65 3.13 -4.54
CA SER A 72 3.27 1.73 -4.74
C SER A 72 3.66 0.88 -3.54
N SER A 73 4.85 1.12 -2.96
CA SER A 73 5.27 0.45 -1.74
C SER A 73 4.37 0.79 -0.56
N VAL A 74 4.02 2.06 -0.36
CA VAL A 74 3.08 2.49 0.70
C VAL A 74 1.72 1.81 0.54
N HIS A 75 1.17 1.81 -0.68
CA HIS A 75 -0.08 1.11 -0.97
C HIS A 75 0.01 -0.40 -0.72
N GLY A 76 1.13 -1.01 -1.09
CA GLY A 76 1.39 -2.42 -0.83
C GLY A 76 1.37 -2.75 0.66
N HIS A 77 2.10 -1.99 1.48
CA HIS A 77 2.12 -2.15 2.94
C HIS A 77 0.74 -1.95 3.56
N TRP A 78 0.04 -0.87 3.19
CA TRP A 78 -1.32 -0.61 3.68
C TRP A 78 -2.27 -1.74 3.32
N SER A 79 -2.21 -2.23 2.08
CA SER A 79 -3.08 -3.33 1.63
C SER A 79 -2.83 -4.62 2.42
N LEU A 80 -1.58 -4.94 2.74
CA LEU A 80 -1.22 -6.11 3.54
C LEU A 80 -1.74 -5.98 4.97
N VAL A 81 -1.58 -4.82 5.61
CA VAL A 81 -2.12 -4.55 6.95
C VAL A 81 -3.65 -4.65 6.95
N TYR A 82 -4.31 -4.07 5.93
CA TYR A 82 -5.75 -4.17 5.78
C TYR A 82 -6.23 -5.62 5.65
N LEU A 83 -5.58 -6.42 4.81
CA LEU A 83 -5.92 -7.84 4.61
C LEU A 83 -5.68 -8.67 5.88
N LEU A 84 -4.57 -8.43 6.60
CA LEU A 84 -4.27 -9.10 7.87
C LEU A 84 -5.30 -8.81 8.95
N ASN A 85 -5.85 -7.59 8.98
CA ASN A 85 -6.89 -7.20 9.92
C ASN A 85 -8.25 -7.77 9.53
N ARG A 86 -8.57 -7.82 8.24
CA ARG A 86 -9.88 -8.28 7.74
C ARG A 86 -10.02 -9.81 7.68
N PHE A 87 -8.90 -10.51 7.47
CA PHE A 87 -8.83 -11.96 7.32
C PHE A 87 -7.81 -12.54 8.33
N PRO A 88 -8.23 -12.87 9.56
CA PRO A 88 -7.32 -13.32 10.61
C PRO A 88 -6.59 -14.62 10.24
N ASN A 89 -7.22 -15.48 9.43
CA ASN A 89 -6.68 -16.75 8.95
C ASN A 89 -6.03 -16.66 7.55
N LEU A 90 -5.63 -15.46 7.11
CA LEU A 90 -5.00 -15.26 5.80
C LEU A 90 -3.77 -16.16 5.62
N ALA A 91 -3.77 -16.98 4.57
CA ALA A 91 -2.62 -17.83 4.25
C ALA A 91 -1.36 -16.97 4.04
N GLY A 92 -0.24 -17.35 4.67
CA GLY A 92 1.01 -16.58 4.63
C GLY A 92 1.09 -15.43 5.66
N ARG A 93 0.14 -15.33 6.59
CA ARG A 93 0.08 -14.30 7.65
C ARG A 93 1.42 -14.01 8.32
N GLU A 94 2.09 -15.04 8.85
CA GLU A 94 3.34 -14.85 9.60
C GLU A 94 4.46 -14.30 8.73
N GLU A 95 4.55 -14.73 7.47
CA GLU A 95 5.54 -14.20 6.53
C GLU A 95 5.29 -12.71 6.25
N ILE A 96 4.03 -12.34 6.00
CA ILE A 96 3.62 -10.95 5.77
C ILE A 96 3.97 -10.11 7.00
N ILE A 97 3.62 -10.57 8.21
CA ILE A 97 3.91 -9.85 9.45
C ILE A 97 5.41 -9.66 9.65
N ASN A 98 6.22 -10.69 9.41
CA ASN A 98 7.67 -10.61 9.57
C ASN A 98 8.29 -9.59 8.61
N LYS A 99 7.89 -9.58 7.34
CA LYS A 99 8.38 -8.57 6.39
C LYS A 99 7.90 -7.17 6.73
N LEU A 100 6.65 -7.00 7.15
CA LEU A 100 6.12 -5.72 7.62
C LEU A 100 6.90 -5.20 8.84
N LYS A 101 7.25 -6.06 9.80
CA LYS A 101 8.05 -5.68 10.97
C LYS A 101 9.46 -5.22 10.59
N ILE A 102 10.08 -5.87 9.60
CA ILE A 102 11.40 -5.48 9.09
C ILE A 102 11.32 -4.09 8.43
N ASN A 103 10.36 -3.89 7.52
CA ASN A 103 10.23 -2.64 6.79
C ASN A 103 9.75 -1.49 7.68
N LEU A 104 8.72 -1.71 8.51
CA LEU A 104 8.13 -0.72 9.41
C LEU A 104 8.80 -0.69 10.80
N SER A 105 10.10 -0.99 10.85
CA SER A 105 10.87 -0.86 12.09
C SER A 105 10.90 0.61 12.55
N LYS A 106 11.15 0.82 13.85
CA LYS A 106 11.26 2.17 14.42
C LYS A 106 12.33 3.00 13.70
N GLU A 107 13.45 2.36 13.35
CA GLU A 107 14.61 2.97 12.71
C GLU A 107 14.32 3.37 11.26
N ASN A 108 13.57 2.54 10.53
CA ASN A 108 13.19 2.86 9.15
C ASN A 108 12.15 3.99 9.11
N ILE A 109 11.14 3.94 9.98
CA ILE A 109 10.13 5.00 10.07
C ILE A 109 10.75 6.34 10.48
N ALA A 110 11.72 6.34 11.40
CA ALA A 110 12.44 7.56 11.76
C ALA A 110 13.15 8.21 10.56
N GLN A 111 13.71 7.39 9.65
CA GLN A 111 14.33 7.87 8.41
C GLN A 111 13.30 8.42 7.42
N GLU A 112 12.14 7.78 7.25
CA GLU A 112 11.06 8.32 6.41
C GLU A 112 10.59 9.69 6.92
N ILE A 113 10.43 9.84 8.24
CA ILE A 113 10.06 11.11 8.87
C ILE A 113 11.14 12.17 8.62
N ALA A 114 12.42 11.81 8.77
CA ALA A 114 13.52 12.73 8.50
C ALA A 114 13.56 13.17 7.03
N TYR A 115 13.30 12.26 6.11
CA TYR A 115 13.21 12.55 4.68
C TYR A 115 12.05 13.51 4.35
N LEU A 116 10.85 13.24 4.86
CA LEU A 116 9.64 14.03 4.55
C LEU A 116 9.62 15.40 5.23
N ASN A 117 10.35 15.58 6.33
CA ASN A 117 10.45 16.88 7.03
C ASN A 117 11.44 17.85 6.37
N LYS A 118 12.12 17.45 5.29
CA LYS A 118 12.94 18.36 4.50
C LYS A 118 12.04 19.47 3.95
N LYS A 119 12.35 20.73 4.29
CA LYS A 119 11.58 21.86 3.78
C LYS A 119 11.95 22.08 2.31
N PRO A 120 10.97 22.13 1.39
CA PRO A 120 11.21 22.77 0.11
C PRO A 120 11.55 24.24 0.40
N LEU A 121 12.60 24.75 -0.24
CA LEU A 121 13.10 26.10 -0.09
C LEU A 121 11.99 27.16 -0.18
#